data_AF-A0A4D6GSK2-F1
#
_entry.id   AF-A0A4D6GSK2-F1
#
_cell.length_a   1.000
_cell.length_b   1.000
_cell.length_c   1.000
_cell.angle_alpha   90.00
_cell.angle_beta   90.00
_cell.angle_gamma   90.00
#
_symmetry.space_group_name_H-M   'P 1'
#
loop_
_entity.id
_entity.type
_entity.pdbx_description
1 polymer ?
#
loop_
_entity_poly.entity_id
_entity_poly.type
_entity_poly.pdbx_seq_one_letter_code
_entity_poly.pdbx_strand_id
1 'polypeptide(L)'
;MGVVAALPYGLLTGGLLAASWGLLRAGSMTVVPLYDADAASDPAALSTVVAVSLAAFAVATLAFTVLRAVGRDSVVVVAGYGVAVLSVALTTAWRARAYE
;
A
#
# COMPACT_ATOMS: atom_id res chain seq x y z
N MET A 1 -16.77 -19.18 -7.57
CA MET A 1 -15.52 -18.74 -8.23
C MET A 1 -15.02 -17.38 -7.72
N GLY A 2 -15.89 -16.39 -7.42
CA GLY A 2 -15.47 -15.06 -6.95
C GLY A 2 -14.58 -15.05 -5.69
N VAL A 3 -14.87 -15.88 -4.69
CA VAL A 3 -14.05 -15.99 -3.46
C VAL A 3 -12.63 -16.49 -3.74
N VAL A 4 -12.48 -17.48 -4.62
CA VAL A 4 -11.16 -18.02 -5.01
C VAL A 4 -10.35 -16.98 -5.78
N ALA A 5 -11.02 -16.17 -6.62
CA ALA A 5 -10.37 -15.07 -7.33
C ALA A 5 -10.02 -13.88 -6.42
N ALA A 6 -10.67 -13.76 -5.26
CA ALA A 6 -10.42 -12.71 -4.27
C ALA A 6 -9.26 -13.05 -3.31
N LEU A 7 -8.98 -14.34 -3.07
CA LEU A 7 -7.90 -14.83 -2.20
C LEU A 7 -6.54 -14.10 -2.36
N PRO A 8 -5.98 -13.93 -3.58
CA PRO A 8 -4.69 -13.26 -3.74
C PRO A 8 -4.72 -11.79 -3.27
N TYR A 9 -5.84 -11.10 -3.47
CA TYR A 9 -6.01 -9.71 -3.03
C TYR A 9 -6.20 -9.62 -1.51
N GLY A 10 -6.84 -10.62 -0.91
CA GLY A 10 -6.92 -10.74 0.55
C GLY A 10 -5.55 -10.97 1.20
N LEU A 11 -4.73 -11.86 0.63
CA LEU A 11 -3.35 -12.10 1.10
C LEU A 11 -2.48 -10.84 0.94
N LEU A 12 -2.60 -10.16 -0.20
CA LEU A 12 -1.91 -8.90 -0.45
C LEU A 12 -2.30 -7.83 0.58
N THR A 13 -3.60 -7.70 0.87
CA THR A 13 -4.10 -6.77 1.90
C THR A 13 -3.44 -7.04 3.25
N GLY A 14 -3.38 -8.31 3.67
CA GLY A 14 -2.73 -8.70 4.93
C GLY A 14 -1.24 -8.34 4.95
N GLY A 15 -0.52 -8.61 3.87
CA GLY A 15 0.90 -8.26 3.73
C GLY A 15 1.15 -6.75 3.80
N LEU A 16 0.31 -5.95 3.13
CA LEU A 16 0.40 -4.49 3.13
C LEU A 16 0.17 -3.90 4.53
N LEU A 17 -0.83 -4.39 5.26
CA LEU A 17 -1.09 -3.97 6.63
C LEU A 17 0.05 -4.37 7.58
N ALA A 18 0.58 -5.59 7.45
CA ALA A 18 1.71 -6.04 8.25
C ALA A 18 2.95 -5.18 8.01
N ALA A 19 3.23 -4.82 6.75
CA ALA A 19 4.34 -3.95 6.38
C ALA A 19 4.14 -2.51 6.91
N SER A 20 2.94 -1.94 6.75
CA SER A 20 2.56 -0.63 7.30
C SER A 20 2.78 -0.58 8.81
N TRP A 21 2.28 -1.60 9.52
CA TRP A 21 2.43 -1.72 10.97
C TRP A 21 3.90 -1.89 11.38
N GLY A 22 4.66 -2.70 10.65
CA GLY A 22 6.09 -2.90 10.88
C GLY A 22 6.88 -1.58 10.79
N LEU A 23 6.59 -0.77 9.78
CA LEU A 23 7.21 0.56 9.61
C LEU A 23 6.85 1.52 10.74
N LEU A 24 5.56 1.61 11.12
CA LEU A 24 5.13 2.48 12.23
C LEU A 24 5.76 2.07 13.56
N ARG A 25 5.91 0.76 13.79
CA ARG A 25 6.47 0.24 15.05
C ARG A 25 7.98 0.39 15.12
N ALA A 26 8.68 0.23 14.00
CA ALA A 26 10.12 0.40 13.93
C ALA A 26 10.52 1.88 14.00
N GLY A 27 9.67 2.79 13.52
CA GLY A 27 9.95 4.23 13.47
C GLY A 27 11.19 4.58 12.63
N SER A 28 11.62 3.66 11.76
CA SER A 28 12.91 3.71 11.08
C SER A 28 12.86 2.89 9.78
N MET A 29 13.52 3.42 8.73
CA MET A 29 13.68 2.79 7.42
C MET A 29 14.76 1.69 7.35
N THR A 30 15.54 1.46 8.41
CA THR A 30 16.65 0.47 8.40
C THR A 30 16.23 -0.96 8.07
N VAL A 31 14.94 -1.26 8.16
CA VAL A 31 14.37 -2.58 7.86
C VAL A 31 13.95 -2.71 6.39
N VAL A 32 13.93 -1.62 5.61
CA VAL A 32 13.52 -1.62 4.20
C VAL A 32 14.76 -1.78 3.30
N PRO A 33 15.03 -2.98 2.75
CA PRO A 33 16.26 -3.25 1.99
C PRO A 33 16.39 -2.49 0.66
N LEU A 34 15.36 -1.73 0.28
CA LEU A 34 15.29 -0.95 -0.97
C LEU A 34 15.54 0.54 -0.76
N TYR A 35 15.65 1.02 0.48
CA TYR A 35 15.77 2.45 0.77
C TYR A 35 17.03 2.73 1.57
N ASP A 36 17.91 3.58 1.03
CA ASP A 36 19.13 4.01 1.71
C ASP A 36 18.76 5.03 2.80
N ALA A 37 18.65 4.56 4.04
CA ALA A 37 18.28 5.40 5.17
C ALA A 37 19.31 6.50 5.45
N ASP A 38 20.57 6.31 5.03
CA ASP A 38 21.65 7.30 5.18
C ASP A 38 21.57 8.43 4.14
N ALA A 39 20.82 8.22 3.05
CA ALA A 39 20.56 9.23 2.02
C ALA A 39 19.34 10.12 2.31
N ALA A 40 18.49 9.76 3.29
CA ALA A 40 17.29 10.53 3.63
C ALA A 40 17.59 11.70 4.57
N SER A 41 17.05 12.86 4.20
CA SER A 41 17.02 14.07 5.05
C SER A 41 16.28 13.84 6.38
N ASP A 42 15.20 13.03 6.39
CA ASP A 42 14.47 12.61 7.59
C ASP A 42 13.88 11.19 7.43
N PRO A 43 14.57 10.15 7.94
CA PRO A 43 14.14 8.76 7.78
C PRO A 43 12.87 8.40 8.58
N ALA A 44 12.55 9.14 9.66
CA ALA A 44 11.37 8.88 10.48
C ALA A 44 10.10 9.42 9.79
N ALA A 45 10.15 10.65 9.28
CA ALA A 45 9.06 11.23 8.51
C ALA A 45 8.76 10.41 7.25
N LEU A 46 9.80 9.98 6.54
CA LEU A 46 9.67 9.12 5.37
C LEU A 46 9.06 7.76 5.72
N SER A 47 9.47 7.11 6.82
CA SER A 47 8.89 5.83 7.25
C SER A 47 7.39 5.94 7.51
N THR A 48 6.95 7.07 8.06
CA THR A 48 5.54 7.38 8.31
C THR A 48 4.78 7.55 6.99
N VAL A 49 5.33 8.29 6.03
CA VAL A 49 4.74 8.46 4.70
C VAL A 49 4.52 7.12 4.02
N VAL A 50 5.55 6.27 3.99
CA VAL A 50 5.46 4.94 3.37
C VAL A 50 4.46 4.05 4.11
N ALA A 51 4.44 4.07 5.45
CA ALA A 51 3.48 3.29 6.22
C ALA A 51 2.02 3.71 5.96
N VAL A 52 1.74 5.02 5.89
CA VAL A 52 0.41 5.54 5.58
C VAL A 52 -0.01 5.16 4.16
N SER A 53 0.92 5.22 3.20
CA SER A 53 0.66 4.81 1.82
C SER A 53 0.35 3.32 1.70
N LEU A 54 1.08 2.46 2.42
CA LEU A 54 0.80 1.03 2.47
C LEU A 54 -0.58 0.73 3.07
N ALA A 55 -0.97 1.47 4.12
CA ALA A 55 -2.31 1.36 4.69
C ALA A 55 -3.39 1.79 3.69
N ALA A 56 -3.21 2.91 3.00
CA ALA A 56 -4.15 3.37 1.97
C ALA A 56 -4.29 2.35 0.82
N PHE A 57 -3.16 1.77 0.38
CA PHE A 57 -3.16 0.72 -0.63
C PHE A 57 -3.86 -0.56 -0.13
N ALA A 58 -3.64 -0.95 1.14
CA ALA A 58 -4.33 -2.07 1.74
C ALA A 58 -5.85 -1.86 1.78
N VAL A 59 -6.31 -0.66 2.15
CA VAL A 59 -7.76 -0.33 2.19
C VAL A 59 -8.38 -0.44 0.80
N ALA A 60 -7.73 0.12 -0.23
CA ALA A 60 -8.20 0.00 -1.61
C ALA A 60 -8.25 -1.46 -2.08
N THR A 61 -7.22 -2.23 -1.74
CA THR A 61 -7.12 -3.66 -2.07
C THR A 61 -8.19 -4.48 -1.34
N LEU A 62 -8.48 -4.17 -0.08
CA LEU A 62 -9.51 -4.83 0.71
C LEU A 62 -10.90 -4.57 0.11
N ALA A 63 -11.20 -3.31 -0.21
CA ALA A 63 -12.47 -2.95 -0.85
C ALA A 63 -12.66 -3.70 -2.18
N PHE A 64 -11.61 -3.77 -3.00
CA PHE A 64 -11.63 -4.55 -4.24
C PHE A 64 -11.80 -6.06 -3.99
N THR A 65 -11.13 -6.60 -2.97
CA THR A 65 -11.24 -8.01 -2.55
C THR A 65 -12.68 -8.36 -2.20
N VAL A 66 -13.36 -7.51 -1.42
CA VAL A 66 -14.76 -7.71 -1.02
C VAL A 66 -15.69 -7.65 -2.24
N LEU A 67 -15.52 -6.64 -3.11
CA LEU A 67 -16.31 -6.52 -4.34
C LEU A 67 -16.15 -7.76 -5.23
N ARG A 68 -14.93 -8.25 -5.39
CA ARG A 68 -14.63 -9.46 -6.17
C ARG A 68 -15.18 -10.73 -5.54
N ALA A 69 -15.13 -10.84 -4.20
CA ALA A 69 -15.69 -11.99 -3.48
C ALA A 69 -17.21 -12.12 -3.69
N VAL A 70 -17.92 -10.99 -3.77
CA VAL A 70 -19.38 -10.94 -4.04
C VAL A 70 -19.70 -10.92 -5.54
N GLY A 71 -18.70 -11.04 -6.43
CA GLY A 71 -18.88 -11.09 -7.89
C GLY A 71 -19.27 -9.74 -8.52
N ARG A 72 -18.86 -8.62 -7.91
CA ARG A 72 -19.05 -7.25 -8.40
C ARG A 72 -17.77 -6.64 -8.97
N ASP A 73 -17.04 -7.41 -9.76
CA ASP A 73 -15.77 -7.02 -10.39
C ASP A 73 -15.95 -6.60 -11.86
N SER A 74 -16.84 -5.63 -12.10
CA SER A 74 -16.99 -5.04 -13.44
C SER A 74 -15.70 -4.34 -13.90
N VAL A 75 -15.55 -4.13 -15.21
CA VAL A 75 -14.40 -3.41 -15.79
C VAL A 75 -14.20 -2.05 -15.13
N VAL A 76 -15.28 -1.34 -14.78
CA VAL A 76 -15.24 -0.05 -14.08
C VAL A 76 -14.65 -0.20 -12.67
N VAL A 77 -14.98 -1.27 -11.94
CA VAL A 77 -14.44 -1.55 -10.60
C VAL A 77 -12.95 -1.88 -10.67
N VAL A 78 -12.54 -2.70 -11.64
CA VAL A 78 -11.13 -3.05 -11.85
C VAL A 78 -10.31 -1.81 -12.25
N ALA A 79 -10.82 -1.00 -13.18
CA ALA A 79 -10.18 0.24 -13.59
C ALA A 79 -10.09 1.25 -12.43
N GLY A 80 -11.18 1.39 -11.66
CA GLY A 80 -11.21 2.25 -10.48
C GLY A 80 -10.21 1.83 -9.41
N TYR A 81 -10.06 0.53 -9.18
CA TYR A 81 -9.00 0.00 -8.32
C TYR A 81 -7.61 0.38 -8.86
N GLY A 82 -7.35 0.15 -10.14
CA GLY A 82 -6.06 0.54 -10.76
C GLY A 82 -5.73 2.02 -10.58
N VAL A 83 -6.71 2.91 -10.79
CA VAL A 83 -6.56 4.37 -10.58
C VAL A 83 -6.28 4.71 -9.12
N ALA A 84 -6.96 4.05 -8.17
CA ALA A 84 -6.72 4.26 -6.75
C ALA A 84 -5.29 3.89 -6.35
N VAL A 85 -4.80 2.72 -6.81
CA VAL A 85 -3.43 2.26 -6.56
C VAL A 85 -2.40 3.21 -7.17
N LEU A 86 -2.62 3.64 -8.41
CA LEU A 86 -1.74 4.59 -9.08
C LEU A 86 -1.68 5.93 -8.35
N SER A 87 -2.82 6.41 -7.85
CA SER A 87 -2.90 7.66 -7.08
C SER A 87 -2.12 7.55 -5.77
N VAL A 88 -2.22 6.41 -5.07
CA VAL A 88 -1.42 6.15 -3.87
C VAL A 88 0.08 6.13 -4.23
N ALA A 89 0.48 5.45 -5.30
CA ALA A 89 1.87 5.41 -5.73
C ALA A 89 2.43 6.79 -6.07
N LEU A 90 1.69 7.60 -6.84
CA LEU A 90 2.09 8.95 -7.22
C LEU A 90 2.21 9.89 -6.02
N THR A 91 1.22 9.86 -5.12
CA THR A 91 1.26 10.69 -3.89
C THR A 91 2.37 10.27 -2.96
N THR A 92 2.68 8.98 -2.87
CA THR A 92 3.83 8.45 -2.11
C THR A 92 5.14 8.95 -2.70
N ALA A 93 5.34 8.78 -4.01
CA ALA A 93 6.56 9.23 -4.68
C ALA A 93 6.76 10.75 -4.55
N TRP A 94 5.68 11.53 -4.69
CA TRP A 94 5.75 12.98 -4.53
C TRP A 94 6.11 13.40 -3.10
N ARG A 95 5.51 12.76 -2.09
CA ARG A 95 5.84 13.03 -0.68
C ARG A 95 7.23 12.53 -0.30
N ALA A 96 7.66 11.37 -0.81
CA ALA A 96 8.97 10.80 -0.51
C ALA A 96 10.11 11.72 -0.95
N ARG A 97 9.98 12.36 -2.12
CA ARG A 97 10.94 13.36 -2.62
C ARG A 97 11.15 14.57 -1.71
N ALA A 98 10.24 14.84 -0.77
CA ALA A 98 10.41 15.93 0.19
C ALA A 98 11.35 15.54 1.35
N TYR A 99 11.67 14.26 1.49
CA TYR A 99 12.45 13.69 2.58
C TYR A 99 13.67 12.88 2.09
N GLU A 100 13.83 12.73 0.77
CA GLU A 100 15.10 12.41 0.09
C GLU A 100 16.00 13.64 0.15
#